data_AF-A0A6G2HF93-F1
#
_entry.id   AF-A0A6G2HF93-F1
#
_cell.length_a   1.000
_cell.length_b   1.000
_cell.length_c   1.000
_cell.angle_alpha   90.00
_cell.angle_beta   90.00
_cell.angle_gamma   90.00
#
_symmetry.space_group_name_H-M   'P 1'
#
loop_
_entity.id
_entity.type
_entity.pdbx_description
1 polymer ?
#
loop_
_entity_poly.entity_id
_entity_poly.type
_entity_poly.pdbx_seq_one_letter_code
_entity_poly.pdbx_strand_id
1 'polypeptide(L)' 'MGDPACDRRFCPACDAPATRLDDACPDCGTRLPE' A
#
# COMPACT_ATOMS: atom_id res chain seq x y z
N MET A 1 -1.77 -1.58 23.25
CA MET A 1 -1.98 -2.46 22.09
C MET A 1 -1.81 -1.58 20.87
N GLY A 2 -0.56 -1.41 20.43
CA GLY A 2 -0.24 -0.63 19.24
C GLY A 2 -0.43 -1.55 18.04
N ASP A 3 -1.33 -1.17 17.15
CA ASP A 3 -1.61 -1.93 15.94
C ASP A 3 -0.33 -1.97 15.07
N PRO A 4 0.13 -3.15 14.60
CA PRO A 4 1.26 -3.24 13.68
C PRO A 4 0.97 -2.66 12.28
N ALA A 5 -0.13 -1.92 12.08
CA ALA A 5 -0.45 -1.18 10.86
C ALA A 5 0.50 -0.02 10.52
N CYS A 6 1.52 0.29 11.33
CA CYS A 6 2.50 1.33 10.95
C CYS A 6 3.38 0.92 9.75
N ASP A 7 3.36 -0.33 9.32
CA ASP A 7 4.06 -0.80 8.10
C ASP A 7 3.17 -0.84 6.85
N ARG A 8 2.00 -0.20 6.88
CA ARG A 8 1.13 -0.11 5.69
C ARG A 8 1.77 0.87 4.69
N ARG A 9 2.17 0.38 3.52
CA ARG A 9 2.58 1.25 2.43
C ARG A 9 1.34 1.91 1.84
N PHE A 10 1.48 3.15 1.40
CA PHE A 10 0.41 3.87 0.72
C PHE A 10 0.78 4.01 -0.75
N CYS A 11 -0.21 3.91 -1.62
CA CYS A 11 -0.02 4.10 -3.04
C CYS A 11 0.38 5.56 -3.32
N PRO A 12 1.46 5.84 -4.06
CA PRO A 12 1.87 7.22 -4.35
C PRO A 12 0.92 7.97 -5.28
N ALA A 13 0.02 7.28 -5.99
CA ALA A 13 -0.91 7.89 -6.94
C ALA A 13 -2.26 8.23 -6.31
N CYS A 14 -2.81 7.33 -5.50
CA CYS A 14 -4.17 7.44 -4.98
C CYS A 14 -4.24 7.44 -3.44
N ASP A 15 -3.09 7.37 -2.75
CA ASP A 15 -2.96 7.28 -1.28
C ASP A 15 -3.72 6.11 -0.65
N ALA A 16 -4.11 5.13 -1.47
CA ALA A 16 -4.82 3.96 -0.99
C ALA A 16 -3.88 3.06 -0.16
N PRO A 17 -4.39 2.44 0.92
CA PRO A 17 -3.61 1.51 1.73
C PRO A 17 -3.28 0.26 0.91
N ALA A 18 -1.99 -0.01 0.75
CA ALA A 18 -1.46 -1.20 0.09
C ALA A 18 -0.58 -2.01 1.05
N THR A 19 -0.34 -3.27 0.72
CA THR A 19 0.61 -4.09 1.46
C THR A 19 1.93 -4.21 0.68
N ARG A 20 3.03 -4.56 1.37
CA ARG A 20 4.32 -4.83 0.71
C ARG A 20 4.26 -6.07 -0.21
N LEU A 21 3.22 -6.89 -0.08
CA LEU A 21 3.01 -8.07 -0.93
C LEU A 21 2.27 -7.73 -2.23
N ASP A 22 1.67 -6.54 -2.32
CA ASP A 22 0.98 -6.09 -3.54
C ASP A 22 2.00 -5.55 -4.56
N ASP A 23 2.04 -6.15 -5.76
CA ASP A 23 2.81 -5.62 -6.91
C ASP A 23 2.13 -4.37 -7.52
N ALA A 24 0.82 -4.25 -7.31
CA ALA A 24 0.00 -3.14 -7.77
C ALA A 24 -1.03 -2.72 -6.72
N CYS A 25 -1.34 -1.44 -6.67
CA CYS A 25 -2.35 -0.90 -5.78
C CYS A 25 -3.72 -1.56 -6.05
N PRO A 26 -4.39 -2.13 -5.03
CA PRO A 26 -5.68 -2.80 -5.21
C PRO A 26 -6.83 -1.85 -5.55
N ASP A 27 -6.66 -0.54 -5.31
CA ASP A 27 -7.70 0.45 -5.51
C ASP A 27 -7.62 1.10 -6.91
N CYS A 28 -6.45 1.66 -7.24
CA CYS A 28 -6.25 2.35 -8.52
C CYS A 28 -5.45 1.56 -9.57
N GLY A 29 -4.91 0.38 -9.22
CA GLY A 29 -4.16 -0.48 -10.16
C GLY A 29 -2.74 0.01 -10.51
N THR A 30 -2.25 1.07 -9.86
CA THR A 30 -0.89 1.59 -10.10
C THR A 30 0.16 0.61 -9.60
N ARG A 31 1.19 0.30 -10.40
CA ARG A 31 2.30 -0.57 -10.01
C ARG A 31 3.09 0.07 -8.85
N LEU A 32 3.26 -0.67 -7.76
CA LEU A 32 3.96 -0.18 -6.58
C LEU A 32 5.47 -0.39 -6.77
N PRO A 33 6.32 0.61 -6.48
CA PRO A 33 7.76 0.44 -6.48
C PRO A 33 8.17 -0.48 -5.29
N GLU A 34 9.15 -1.34 -5.54
CA GLU A 34 9.69 -2.38 -4.62
C GLU A 34 10.18 -1.88 -3.23
#